data_AF-F8A0Q0-F1
#
_entry.id   AF-F8A0Q0-F1
#
_cell.length_a   1.000
_cell.length_b   1.000
_cell.length_c   1.000
_cell.angle_alpha   90.00
_cell.angle_beta   90.00
_cell.angle_gamma   90.00
#
_symmetry.space_group_name_H-M   'P 1'
#
loop_
_entity.id
_entity.type
_entity.pdbx_description
1 polymer ?
#
loop_
_entity_poly.entity_id
_entity_poly.type
_entity_poly.pdbx_seq_one_letter_code
_entity_poly.pdbx_strand_id
1 'polypeptide(L)'
;MRGFVARQGQYVARLDAGERDVLAGIASDVGVMLGAVPFRRAARAAAQAAESAGTRDGGTVGHDSTAASSAGAAGADGLPTSGWPWEQEIEPPQDPAVRRLLPDGSLDAEQAAEFRRLTEPDLRARKVEGLRTWWSALRTPGGRSGDAVAVTAAEAPAVAAALTDIRLVLADRLGVVTDEDADRLYDELALDPGDDRAAQVRHAFVGIYAVLSELQETLVGAMLADARARGTSHRRPGGGPPASG
;
A
#
# COMPACT_ATOMS: atom_id res chain seq x y z
N MET A 1 -13.51 18.11 -8.76
CA MET A 1 -13.28 17.24 -7.59
C MET A 1 -12.13 16.32 -7.94
N ARG A 2 -11.03 16.43 -7.19
CA ARG A 2 -9.84 15.57 -7.30
C ARG A 2 -10.05 14.24 -6.57
N GLY A 3 -10.80 14.27 -5.46
CA GLY A 3 -11.13 13.10 -4.65
C GLY A 3 -12.00 12.03 -5.32
N PHE A 4 -12.11 10.90 -4.63
CA PHE A 4 -12.83 9.72 -5.09
C PHE A 4 -14.35 9.92 -5.13
N VAL A 5 -14.96 9.47 -6.22
CA VAL A 5 -16.41 9.36 -6.36
C VAL A 5 -16.81 7.97 -6.83
N ALA A 6 -17.94 7.46 -6.34
CA ALA A 6 -18.48 6.18 -6.80
C ALA A 6 -18.96 6.28 -8.27
N ARG A 7 -18.44 5.42 -9.13
CA ARG A 7 -18.77 5.32 -10.57
C ARG A 7 -18.73 3.86 -11.01
N GLN A 8 -19.86 3.36 -11.52
CA GLN A 8 -19.95 2.03 -12.14
C GLN A 8 -19.38 0.88 -11.28
N GLY A 9 -19.60 0.92 -9.95
CA GLY A 9 -19.10 -0.12 -9.03
C GLY A 9 -17.62 0.02 -8.64
N GLN A 10 -16.97 1.12 -9.03
CA GLN A 10 -15.62 1.50 -8.64
C GLN A 10 -15.62 2.87 -7.96
N TYR A 11 -14.50 3.22 -7.33
CA TYR A 11 -14.22 4.57 -6.83
C TYR A 11 -13.17 5.20 -7.74
N VAL A 12 -13.47 6.38 -8.26
CA VAL A 12 -12.61 7.05 -9.24
C VAL A 12 -12.21 8.44 -8.73
N ALA A 13 -10.90 8.68 -8.66
CA ALA A 13 -10.30 9.99 -8.42
C ALA A 13 -9.68 10.52 -9.72
N ARG A 14 -9.47 11.84 -9.81
CA ARG A 14 -8.75 12.46 -10.93
C ARG A 14 -7.45 13.07 -10.44
N LEU A 15 -6.34 12.56 -10.99
CA LEU A 15 -4.99 12.98 -10.66
C LEU A 15 -4.20 13.16 -11.95
N ASP A 16 -3.45 14.26 -12.08
CA ASP A 16 -2.59 14.49 -13.24
C ASP A 16 -1.34 13.58 -13.23
N ALA A 17 -0.55 13.61 -14.31
CA ALA A 17 0.60 12.72 -14.44
C ALA A 17 1.68 12.98 -13.37
N GLY A 18 1.91 14.25 -13.01
CA GLY A 18 2.91 14.63 -12.00
C GLY A 18 2.47 14.21 -10.61
N GLU A 19 1.21 14.46 -10.24
CA GLU A 19 0.62 14.01 -8.98
C GLU A 19 0.73 12.49 -8.84
N ARG A 20 0.39 11.73 -9.89
CA ARG A 20 0.49 10.26 -9.87
C ARG A 20 1.93 9.78 -9.76
N ASP A 21 2.88 10.42 -10.44
CA ASP A 21 4.29 10.02 -10.37
C ASP A 21 4.86 10.19 -8.97
N VAL A 22 4.55 11.31 -8.31
CA VAL A 22 4.98 11.60 -6.92
C VAL A 22 4.35 10.59 -5.96
N LEU A 23 3.03 10.42 -6.00
CA LEU A 23 2.32 9.50 -5.10
C LEU A 23 2.77 8.04 -5.29
N ALA A 24 3.05 7.63 -6.53
CA ALA A 24 3.58 6.29 -6.81
C ALA A 24 5.03 6.12 -6.33
N GLY A 25 5.84 7.19 -6.37
CA GLY A 25 7.17 7.19 -5.76
C GLY A 25 7.07 6.91 -4.25
N ILE A 26 6.26 7.70 -3.56
CA ILE A 26 6.09 7.60 -2.11
C ILE A 26 5.53 6.23 -1.69
N ALA A 27 4.51 5.71 -2.39
CA ALA A 27 3.98 4.38 -2.11
C ALA A 27 5.06 3.28 -2.24
N SER A 28 5.95 3.41 -3.23
CA SER A 28 7.09 2.50 -3.39
C SER A 28 8.12 2.66 -2.27
N ASP A 29 8.42 3.89 -1.86
CA ASP A 29 9.42 4.16 -0.82
C ASP A 29 8.96 3.65 0.55
N VAL A 30 7.68 3.84 0.90
CA VAL A 30 7.08 3.25 2.11
C VAL A 30 7.08 1.72 2.02
N GLY A 31 6.83 1.15 0.82
CA GLY A 31 6.99 -0.29 0.59
C GLY A 31 8.41 -0.78 0.89
N VAL A 32 9.43 -0.03 0.47
CA VAL A 32 10.84 -0.34 0.75
C VAL A 32 11.16 -0.25 2.24
N MET A 33 10.63 0.75 2.95
CA MET A 33 10.75 0.84 4.42
C MET A 33 10.18 -0.41 5.12
N LEU A 34 9.17 -1.03 4.53
CA LEU A 34 8.56 -2.26 5.03
C LEU A 34 9.28 -3.55 4.59
N GLY A 35 10.35 -3.44 3.78
CA GLY A 35 11.16 -4.57 3.31
C GLY A 35 10.84 -5.04 1.89
N ALA A 36 10.01 -4.31 1.14
CA ALA A 36 9.75 -4.65 -0.26
C ALA A 36 10.88 -4.19 -1.19
N VAL A 37 11.00 -4.84 -2.36
CA VAL A 37 11.76 -4.28 -3.48
C VAL A 37 10.99 -3.09 -4.09
N PRO A 38 11.68 -2.08 -4.67
CA PRO A 38 11.01 -0.96 -5.32
C PRO A 38 9.99 -1.42 -6.37
N PHE A 39 8.76 -0.92 -6.30
CA PHE A 39 7.65 -1.44 -7.11
C PHE A 39 7.86 -1.27 -8.61
N ARG A 40 8.44 -0.15 -9.04
CA ARG A 40 8.85 0.07 -10.45
C ARG A 40 9.81 -1.00 -10.94
N ARG A 41 10.76 -1.43 -10.10
CA ARG A 41 11.73 -2.48 -10.45
C ARG A 41 11.05 -3.85 -10.53
N ALA A 42 10.19 -4.16 -9.58
CA ALA A 42 9.41 -5.40 -9.58
C ALA A 42 8.53 -5.51 -10.84
N ALA A 43 7.81 -4.44 -11.19
CA ALA A 43 6.97 -4.40 -12.38
C ALA A 43 7.76 -4.58 -13.68
N ARG A 44 8.94 -3.95 -13.79
CA ARG A 44 9.82 -4.13 -14.96
C ARG A 44 10.34 -5.56 -15.10
N ALA A 45 10.74 -6.19 -13.99
CA ALA A 45 11.20 -7.57 -14.01
C ALA A 45 10.06 -8.54 -14.43
N ALA A 46 8.84 -8.31 -13.95
CA ALA A 46 7.67 -9.09 -14.34
C ALA A 46 7.36 -8.94 -15.84
N ALA A 47 7.43 -7.72 -16.40
CA ALA A 47 7.23 -7.48 -17.83
C ALA A 47 8.27 -8.22 -18.70
N GLN A 48 9.55 -8.16 -18.33
CA GLN A 48 10.62 -8.87 -19.03
C GLN A 48 10.45 -10.40 -18.97
N ALA A 49 10.02 -10.92 -17.82
CA ALA A 49 9.70 -12.34 -17.68
C ALA A 49 8.54 -12.76 -18.60
N ALA A 50 7.49 -11.94 -18.71
CA ALA A 50 6.36 -12.21 -19.60
C ALA A 50 6.77 -12.17 -21.10
N GLU A 51 7.59 -11.21 -21.51
CA GLU A 51 8.13 -11.11 -22.89
C GLU A 51 9.00 -12.32 -23.26
N SER A 52 9.87 -12.75 -22.34
CA SER A 52 10.71 -13.94 -22.56
C SER A 52 9.93 -15.26 -22.57
N ALA A 53 8.78 -15.32 -21.89
CA ALA A 53 7.87 -16.46 -21.96
C ALA A 53 7.08 -16.49 -23.28
N GLY A 54 6.65 -15.33 -23.78
CA GLY A 54 5.94 -15.21 -25.07
C GLY A 54 6.80 -15.54 -26.30
N THR A 55 8.13 -15.41 -26.19
CA THR A 55 9.07 -15.74 -27.27
C THR A 55 9.33 -17.26 -27.42
N ARG A 56 8.89 -18.10 -26.48
CA ARG A 56 9.17 -19.56 -26.50
C ARG A 56 8.20 -20.41 -27.33
N ASP A 57 7.19 -19.82 -27.98
CA ASP A 57 6.23 -20.54 -28.84
C ASP A 57 6.65 -20.61 -30.32
N GLY A 58 7.91 -20.30 -30.64
CA GLY A 58 8.44 -20.25 -31.99
C GLY A 58 9.74 -21.03 -32.16
N GLY A 59 9.71 -22.36 -32.05
CA GLY A 59 10.68 -23.21 -32.75
C GLY A 59 11.50 -24.22 -31.94
N THR A 60 11.26 -25.48 -32.29
CA THR A 60 12.17 -26.65 -32.30
C THR A 60 12.50 -27.38 -30.99
N VAL A 61 11.92 -28.58 -30.91
CA VAL A 61 12.38 -29.73 -30.13
C VAL A 61 13.78 -30.14 -30.63
N GLY A 62 14.79 -29.91 -29.80
CA GLY A 62 16.15 -30.43 -29.97
C GLY A 62 16.45 -31.43 -28.85
N HIS A 63 16.76 -32.66 -29.24
CA HIS A 63 17.07 -33.78 -28.36
C HIS A 63 18.49 -33.69 -27.76
N ASP A 64 18.58 -34.21 -26.53
CA ASP A 64 19.64 -35.08 -26.00
C ASP A 64 20.76 -34.56 -25.08
N SER A 65 20.86 -35.34 -23.99
CA SER A 65 21.95 -35.80 -23.12
C SER A 65 22.96 -34.88 -22.39
N THR A 66 23.00 -35.17 -21.08
CA THR A 66 24.17 -35.42 -20.21
C THR A 66 24.99 -34.25 -19.66
N ALA A 67 24.97 -34.12 -18.33
CA ALA A 67 26.18 -34.19 -17.50
C ALA A 67 25.81 -34.47 -16.04
N ALA A 68 26.22 -35.63 -15.55
CA ALA A 68 26.30 -35.97 -14.14
C ALA A 68 27.68 -35.57 -13.58
N SER A 69 27.75 -35.42 -12.24
CA SER A 69 28.90 -35.18 -11.35
C SER A 69 29.06 -33.72 -10.89
N SER A 70 29.30 -33.42 -9.61
CA SER A 70 29.60 -34.24 -8.41
C SER A 70 29.54 -33.39 -7.12
N ALA A 71 29.72 -34.08 -5.99
CA ALA A 71 30.04 -33.62 -4.62
C ALA A 71 28.83 -33.39 -3.69
N GLY A 72 28.77 -33.94 -2.48
CA GLY A 72 29.72 -34.74 -1.72
C GLY A 72 28.98 -35.26 -0.48
N ALA A 73 29.40 -36.43 -0.01
CA ALA A 73 28.74 -37.19 1.04
C ALA A 73 28.84 -36.54 2.43
N ALA A 74 27.86 -36.90 3.25
CA ALA A 74 27.63 -36.57 4.64
C ALA A 74 28.87 -36.52 5.55
N GLY A 75 28.91 -35.48 6.39
CA GLY A 75 29.68 -35.40 7.62
C GLY A 75 28.73 -35.09 8.78
N ALA A 76 29.01 -35.71 9.93
CA ALA A 76 28.11 -35.97 11.04
C ALA A 76 27.76 -34.76 11.94
N ASP A 77 26.64 -34.95 12.64
CA ASP A 77 26.32 -34.53 14.01
C ASP A 77 26.55 -33.07 14.42
N GLY A 78 25.43 -32.34 14.40
CA GLY A 78 25.19 -31.14 15.15
C GLY A 78 23.87 -30.54 14.70
N LEU A 79 22.75 -30.92 15.33
CA LEU A 79 21.57 -30.05 15.26
C LEU A 79 22.03 -28.69 15.80
N PRO A 80 21.90 -27.58 15.03
CA PRO A 80 22.31 -26.28 15.53
C PRO A 80 21.55 -26.03 16.84
N THR A 81 22.29 -25.86 17.95
CA THR A 81 21.73 -25.50 19.27
C THR A 81 21.27 -24.05 19.33
N SER A 82 21.42 -23.31 18.23
CA SER A 82 20.82 -22.00 18.04
C SER A 82 19.46 -22.22 17.40
N GLY A 83 18.40 -21.80 18.12
CA GLY A 83 16.99 -22.10 17.91
C GLY A 83 16.50 -22.14 16.47
N TRP A 84 15.40 -22.85 16.26
CA TRP A 84 14.81 -23.01 14.95
C TRP A 84 14.55 -21.62 14.32
N PRO A 85 14.53 -21.49 12.98
CA PRO A 85 14.39 -20.19 12.31
C PRO A 85 13.18 -19.35 12.78
N TRP A 86 12.18 -20.00 13.39
CA TRP A 86 10.97 -19.42 13.94
C TRP A 86 11.06 -19.02 15.43
N GLU A 87 12.21 -19.19 16.09
CA GLU A 87 12.54 -18.71 17.44
C GLU A 87 13.47 -17.51 17.47
N GLN A 88 13.91 -17.03 16.31
CA GLN A 88 14.69 -15.81 16.25
C GLN A 88 13.83 -14.63 16.70
N GLU A 89 14.27 -13.92 17.73
CA GLU A 89 13.63 -12.71 18.20
C GLU A 89 13.67 -11.63 17.12
N ILE A 90 12.52 -11.01 16.85
CA ILE A 90 12.42 -9.88 15.96
C ILE A 90 12.57 -8.60 16.78
N GLU A 91 13.71 -7.95 16.60
CA GLU A 91 14.01 -6.65 17.21
C GLU A 91 13.03 -5.58 16.71
N PRO A 92 12.63 -4.62 17.57
CA PRO A 92 11.80 -3.51 17.13
C PRO A 92 12.44 -2.75 15.96
N PRO A 93 11.64 -2.28 14.98
CA PRO A 93 12.16 -1.41 13.92
C PRO A 93 12.88 -0.20 14.51
N GLN A 94 14.01 0.22 13.94
CA GLN A 94 14.76 1.39 14.44
C GLN A 94 14.15 2.72 13.99
N ASP A 95 13.48 2.73 12.84
CA ASP A 95 12.82 3.90 12.29
C ASP A 95 11.48 4.19 13.01
N PRO A 96 11.29 5.38 13.60
CA PRO A 96 10.05 5.72 14.31
C PRO A 96 8.80 5.67 13.42
N ALA A 97 8.91 6.02 12.13
CA ALA A 97 7.81 5.89 11.18
C ALA A 97 7.42 4.42 11.00
N VAL A 98 8.40 3.51 10.91
CA VAL A 98 8.14 2.07 10.79
C VAL A 98 7.55 1.50 12.09
N ARG A 99 7.97 1.99 13.26
CA ARG A 99 7.33 1.63 14.55
C ARG A 99 5.85 2.02 14.59
N ARG A 100 5.48 3.17 14.01
CA ARG A 100 4.06 3.55 13.88
C ARG A 100 3.29 2.63 12.94
N LEU A 101 3.93 2.15 11.86
CA LEU A 101 3.32 1.20 10.94
C LEU A 101 3.20 -0.21 11.53
N LEU A 102 4.12 -0.60 12.40
CA LEU A 102 4.23 -1.90 13.03
C LEU A 102 4.23 -1.73 14.56
N PRO A 103 3.09 -1.31 15.14
CA PRO A 103 3.01 -1.04 16.57
C PRO A 103 3.20 -2.33 17.37
N ASP A 104 3.76 -2.18 18.57
CA ASP A 104 3.87 -3.29 19.50
C ASP A 104 2.46 -3.77 19.90
N GLY A 105 2.24 -5.09 19.83
CA GLY A 105 0.96 -5.70 20.22
C GLY A 105 0.74 -5.77 21.73
N SER A 106 1.74 -5.39 22.52
CA SER A 106 1.71 -5.38 23.99
C SER A 106 2.64 -4.30 24.54
N LEU A 107 2.33 -3.81 25.75
CA LEU A 107 3.23 -2.94 26.52
C LEU A 107 4.31 -3.75 27.28
N ASP A 108 4.10 -5.06 27.42
CA ASP A 108 5.06 -5.98 28.00
C ASP A 108 6.08 -6.42 26.93
N ALA A 109 7.38 -6.28 27.23
CA ALA A 109 8.44 -6.44 26.24
C ALA A 109 8.58 -7.88 25.71
N GLU A 110 8.36 -8.88 26.57
CA GLU A 110 8.46 -10.30 26.20
C GLU A 110 7.27 -10.69 25.31
N GLN A 111 6.06 -10.30 25.73
CA GLN A 111 4.85 -10.49 24.92
C GLN A 111 4.90 -9.71 23.60
N ALA A 112 5.48 -8.51 23.59
CA ALA A 112 5.66 -7.72 22.37
C ALA A 112 6.62 -8.41 21.40
N ALA A 113 7.74 -8.96 21.89
CA ALA A 113 8.69 -9.70 21.07
C ALA A 113 8.06 -10.95 20.45
N GLU A 114 7.29 -11.71 21.24
CA GLU A 114 6.54 -12.86 20.73
C GLU A 114 5.47 -12.46 19.72
N PHE A 115 4.70 -11.40 20.00
CA PHE A 115 3.70 -10.90 19.08
C PHE A 115 4.31 -10.45 17.75
N ARG A 116 5.45 -9.74 17.78
CA ARG A 116 6.18 -9.35 16.56
C ARG A 116 6.62 -10.58 15.78
N ARG A 117 7.24 -11.56 16.43
CA ARG A 117 7.67 -12.82 15.82
C ARG A 117 6.53 -13.53 15.07
N LEU A 118 5.33 -13.55 15.67
CA LEU A 118 4.17 -14.25 15.12
C LEU A 118 3.39 -13.47 14.07
N THR A 119 3.40 -12.12 14.11
CA THR A 119 2.44 -11.32 13.33
C THR A 119 3.08 -10.31 12.39
N GLU A 120 4.30 -9.85 12.67
CA GLU A 120 4.94 -8.79 11.91
C GLU A 120 5.18 -9.17 10.43
N PRO A 121 5.61 -10.39 10.08
CA PRO A 121 5.77 -10.78 8.67
C PRO A 121 4.47 -10.65 7.87
N ASP A 122 3.36 -11.16 8.43
CA ASP A 122 2.04 -11.10 7.79
C ASP A 122 1.47 -9.67 7.75
N LEU A 123 1.77 -8.86 8.77
CA LEU A 123 1.39 -7.46 8.80
C LEU A 123 2.14 -6.66 7.72
N ARG A 124 3.46 -6.85 7.61
CA ARG A 124 4.29 -6.24 6.55
C ARG A 124 3.80 -6.64 5.17
N ALA A 125 3.55 -7.93 4.95
CA ALA A 125 3.06 -8.44 3.67
C ALA A 125 1.73 -7.78 3.26
N ARG A 126 0.77 -7.70 4.19
CA ARG A 126 -0.53 -7.04 3.94
C ARG A 126 -0.40 -5.55 3.63
N LYS A 127 0.44 -4.82 4.38
CA LYS A 127 0.69 -3.39 4.14
C LYS A 127 1.36 -3.14 2.79
N VAL A 128 2.38 -3.93 2.47
CA VAL A 128 3.07 -3.89 1.16
C VAL A 128 2.11 -4.18 0.02
N GLU A 129 1.18 -5.12 0.18
CA GLU A 129 0.19 -5.43 -0.85
C GLU A 129 -0.83 -4.30 -1.06
N GLY A 130 -1.30 -3.67 0.02
CA GLY A 130 -2.14 -2.47 -0.08
C GLY A 130 -1.42 -1.32 -0.80
N LEU A 131 -0.16 -1.06 -0.44
CA LEU A 131 0.68 -0.05 -1.11
C LEU A 131 0.91 -0.38 -2.58
N ARG A 132 1.11 -1.66 -2.92
CA ARG A 132 1.27 -2.12 -4.31
C ARG A 132 -0.01 -1.97 -5.12
N THR A 133 -1.17 -2.25 -4.51
CA THR A 133 -2.47 -2.04 -5.14
C THR A 133 -2.68 -0.56 -5.45
N TRP A 134 -2.41 0.33 -4.49
CA TRP A 134 -2.46 1.77 -4.70
C TRP A 134 -1.49 2.24 -5.79
N TRP A 135 -0.25 1.77 -5.73
CA TRP A 135 0.77 2.06 -6.73
C TRP A 135 0.32 1.64 -8.14
N SER A 136 -0.25 0.44 -8.28
CA SER A 136 -0.74 -0.08 -9.56
C SER A 136 -1.82 0.84 -10.14
N ALA A 137 -2.82 1.23 -9.34
CA ALA A 137 -3.89 2.13 -9.77
C ALA A 137 -3.36 3.49 -10.28
N LEU A 138 -2.29 4.01 -9.67
CA LEU A 138 -1.64 5.25 -10.12
C LEU A 138 -0.87 5.09 -11.45
N ARG A 139 -0.36 3.89 -11.74
CA ARG A 139 0.40 3.58 -12.95
C ARG A 139 -0.45 3.18 -14.14
N THR A 140 -1.70 2.80 -13.91
CA THR A 140 -2.65 2.39 -14.96
C THR A 140 -3.90 3.28 -14.98
N PRO A 141 -3.74 4.62 -15.10
CA PRO A 141 -4.88 5.51 -15.12
C PRO A 141 -5.74 5.27 -16.37
N GLY A 142 -7.05 5.29 -16.19
CA GLY A 142 -8.04 5.21 -17.26
C GLY A 142 -8.55 6.57 -17.69
N GLY A 143 -9.71 6.55 -18.36
CA GLY A 143 -10.37 7.75 -18.86
C GLY A 143 -9.73 8.31 -20.14
N ARG A 144 -10.46 9.20 -20.84
CA ARG A 144 -10.00 9.76 -22.12
C ARG A 144 -8.71 10.57 -22.01
N SER A 145 -8.48 11.17 -20.86
CA SER A 145 -7.32 12.03 -20.59
C SER A 145 -6.19 11.31 -19.84
N GLY A 146 -6.35 10.01 -19.52
CA GLY A 146 -5.35 9.26 -18.76
C GLY A 146 -5.12 9.80 -17.34
N ASP A 147 -6.16 10.36 -16.72
CA ASP A 147 -6.13 11.00 -15.40
C ASP A 147 -7.05 10.31 -14.38
N ALA A 148 -7.83 9.31 -14.78
CA ALA A 148 -8.78 8.64 -13.91
C ALA A 148 -8.13 7.47 -13.18
N VAL A 149 -7.89 7.62 -11.88
CA VAL A 149 -7.38 6.56 -11.00
C VAL A 149 -8.57 5.83 -10.41
N ALA A 150 -8.76 4.58 -10.83
CA ALA A 150 -9.88 3.75 -10.43
C ALA A 150 -9.45 2.67 -9.44
N VAL A 151 -10.23 2.50 -8.38
CA VAL A 151 -10.07 1.45 -7.36
C VAL A 151 -11.38 0.69 -7.27
N THR A 152 -11.33 -0.63 -7.34
CA THR A 152 -12.53 -1.46 -7.23
C THR A 152 -13.08 -1.46 -5.81
N ALA A 153 -14.35 -1.87 -5.65
CA ALA A 153 -14.95 -2.03 -4.32
C ALA A 153 -14.18 -3.02 -3.42
N ALA A 154 -13.55 -4.04 -4.01
CA ALA A 154 -12.76 -5.04 -3.28
C ALA A 154 -11.39 -4.50 -2.83
N GLU A 155 -10.76 -3.65 -3.65
CA GLU A 155 -9.45 -3.05 -3.36
C GLU A 155 -9.55 -1.86 -2.39
N ALA A 156 -10.68 -1.17 -2.37
CA ALA A 156 -10.86 0.09 -1.64
C ALA A 156 -10.44 0.05 -0.16
N PRO A 157 -10.76 -1.00 0.64
CA PRO A 157 -10.28 -1.09 2.01
C PRO A 157 -8.75 -1.14 2.12
N ALA A 158 -8.09 -1.90 1.23
CA ALA A 158 -6.63 -2.02 1.22
C ALA A 158 -5.96 -0.72 0.76
N VAL A 159 -6.54 -0.03 -0.22
CA VAL A 159 -6.07 1.29 -0.65
C VAL A 159 -6.27 2.33 0.44
N ALA A 160 -7.42 2.36 1.11
CA ALA A 160 -7.66 3.28 2.22
C ALA A 160 -6.65 3.07 3.37
N ALA A 161 -6.33 1.81 3.70
CA ALA A 161 -5.28 1.49 4.67
C ALA A 161 -3.90 1.93 4.20
N ALA A 162 -3.56 1.73 2.91
CA ALA A 162 -2.29 2.19 2.34
C ALA A 162 -2.14 3.72 2.36
N LEU A 163 -3.23 4.47 2.12
CA LEU A 163 -3.23 5.93 2.26
C LEU A 163 -2.96 6.34 3.73
N THR A 164 -3.55 5.64 4.70
CA THR A 164 -3.21 5.83 6.13
C THR A 164 -1.74 5.57 6.40
N ASP A 165 -1.20 4.46 5.91
CA ASP A 165 0.21 4.09 6.15
C ASP A 165 1.16 5.17 5.61
N ILE A 166 0.92 5.68 4.40
CA ILE A 166 1.71 6.78 3.84
C ILE A 166 1.57 8.04 4.70
N ARG A 167 0.35 8.38 5.13
CA ARG A 167 0.10 9.55 6.00
C ARG A 167 0.81 9.44 7.34
N LEU A 168 0.89 8.25 7.93
CA LEU A 168 1.61 8.03 9.19
C LEU A 168 3.12 8.24 9.03
N VAL A 169 3.69 7.81 7.89
CA VAL A 169 5.11 8.07 7.59
C VAL A 169 5.35 9.56 7.39
N LEU A 170 4.50 10.24 6.62
CA LEU A 170 4.63 11.67 6.40
C LEU A 170 4.43 12.48 7.69
N ALA A 171 3.46 12.10 8.53
CA ALA A 171 3.24 12.70 9.84
C ALA A 171 4.50 12.60 10.71
N ASP A 172 5.17 11.45 10.73
CA ASP A 172 6.44 11.29 11.45
C ASP A 172 7.53 12.25 10.95
N ARG A 173 7.71 12.32 9.63
CA ARG A 173 8.74 13.19 9.03
C ARG A 173 8.44 14.67 9.16
N LEU A 174 7.16 15.04 9.23
CA LEU A 174 6.69 16.42 9.44
C LEU A 174 6.62 16.81 10.92
N GLY A 175 6.84 15.85 11.84
CA GLY A 175 6.77 16.10 13.28
C GLY A 175 5.35 16.25 13.82
N VAL A 176 4.36 15.63 13.17
CA VAL A 176 2.95 15.64 13.61
C VAL A 176 2.74 14.56 14.66
N VAL A 177 2.38 14.96 15.87
CA VAL A 177 2.11 14.07 17.00
C VAL A 177 0.69 14.26 17.54
N THR A 178 0.18 15.49 17.46
CA THR A 178 -1.13 15.93 17.95
C THR A 178 -2.01 16.46 16.83
N ASP A 179 -3.30 16.59 17.10
CA ASP A 179 -4.23 17.19 16.14
C ASP A 179 -3.89 18.67 15.92
N GLU A 180 -3.42 19.38 16.96
CA GLU A 180 -2.94 20.75 16.84
C GLU A 180 -1.69 20.88 15.95
N ASP A 181 -0.84 19.84 15.87
CA ASP A 181 0.28 19.83 14.92
C ASP A 181 -0.22 19.73 13.47
N ALA A 182 -1.26 18.92 13.24
CA ALA A 182 -1.86 18.75 11.93
C ALA A 182 -2.53 20.04 11.45
N ASP A 183 -3.26 20.73 12.33
CA ASP A 183 -3.87 22.03 12.03
C ASP A 183 -2.82 23.07 11.62
N ARG A 184 -1.70 23.14 12.36
CA ARG A 184 -0.59 24.04 12.03
C ARG A 184 0.04 23.76 10.68
N LEU A 185 0.08 22.49 10.22
CA LEU A 185 0.55 22.17 8.88
C LEU A 185 -0.37 22.76 7.80
N TYR A 186 -1.69 22.73 8.01
CA TYR A 186 -2.63 23.31 7.05
C TYR A 186 -2.49 24.83 6.96
N ASP A 187 -2.25 25.50 8.09
CA ASP A 187 -1.96 26.94 8.11
C ASP A 187 -0.67 27.26 7.34
N GLU A 188 0.37 26.43 7.46
CA GLU A 188 1.63 26.60 6.72
C GLU A 188 1.47 26.46 5.21
N LEU A 189 0.56 25.61 4.75
CA LEU A 189 0.31 25.43 3.31
C LEU A 189 -0.19 26.73 2.64
N ALA A 190 -0.83 27.62 3.41
CA ALA A 190 -1.27 28.93 2.93
C ALA A 190 -0.14 29.97 2.83
N LEU A 191 1.04 29.68 3.40
CA LEU A 191 2.20 30.56 3.37
C LEU A 191 3.09 30.25 2.16
N ASP A 192 3.75 31.28 1.64
CA ASP A 192 4.79 31.14 0.62
C ASP A 192 6.10 30.70 1.30
N PRO A 193 6.70 29.54 0.96
CA PRO A 193 7.98 29.12 1.51
C PRO A 193 9.16 30.02 1.08
N GLY A 194 8.95 30.91 0.10
CA GLY A 194 9.99 31.76 -0.47
C GLY A 194 11.10 30.94 -1.13
N ASP A 195 12.32 31.48 -1.14
CA ASP A 195 13.47 30.87 -1.84
C ASP A 195 14.22 29.83 -1.00
N ASP A 196 13.84 29.58 0.26
CA ASP A 196 14.51 28.60 1.10
C ASP A 196 14.20 27.17 0.62
N ARG A 197 15.25 26.43 0.23
CA ARG A 197 15.09 25.11 -0.36
C ARG A 197 14.48 24.11 0.63
N ALA A 198 14.84 24.19 1.91
CA ALA A 198 14.32 23.28 2.92
C ALA A 198 12.84 23.54 3.18
N ALA A 199 12.44 24.81 3.27
CA ALA A 199 11.06 25.25 3.38
C ALA A 199 10.21 24.81 2.19
N GLN A 200 10.72 24.94 0.95
CA GLN A 200 10.02 24.46 -0.25
C GLN A 200 9.81 22.94 -0.23
N VAL A 201 10.82 22.17 0.20
CA VAL A 201 10.69 20.71 0.32
C VAL A 201 9.66 20.37 1.39
N ARG A 202 9.71 21.03 2.55
CA ARG A 202 8.74 20.84 3.63
C ARG A 202 7.32 21.17 3.16
N HIS A 203 7.12 22.32 2.51
CA HIS A 203 5.85 22.75 1.93
C HIS A 203 5.30 21.73 0.94
N ALA A 204 6.14 21.15 0.09
CA ALA A 204 5.74 20.06 -0.80
C ALA A 204 5.26 18.81 -0.04
N PHE A 205 5.97 18.39 1.02
CA PHE A 205 5.54 17.26 1.86
C PHE A 205 4.22 17.53 2.59
N VAL A 206 4.01 18.76 3.08
CA VAL A 206 2.73 19.21 3.66
C VAL A 206 1.61 19.14 2.63
N GLY A 207 1.86 19.63 1.41
CA GLY A 207 0.90 19.54 0.30
C GLY A 207 0.52 18.10 -0.03
N ILE A 208 1.49 17.19 -0.05
CA ILE A 208 1.22 15.76 -0.27
C ILE A 208 0.40 15.17 0.89
N TYR A 209 0.74 15.50 2.14
CA TYR A 209 -0.04 15.08 3.30
C TYR A 209 -1.50 15.54 3.20
N ALA A 210 -1.74 16.79 2.80
CA ALA A 210 -3.06 17.35 2.57
C ALA A 210 -3.82 16.61 1.45
N VAL A 211 -3.19 16.38 0.29
CA VAL A 211 -3.80 15.64 -0.83
C VAL A 211 -4.18 14.21 -0.42
N LEU A 212 -3.30 13.51 0.31
CA LEU A 212 -3.61 12.17 0.83
C LEU A 212 -4.77 12.20 1.83
N SER A 213 -4.91 13.27 2.63
CA SER A 213 -6.05 13.47 3.52
C SER A 213 -7.36 13.49 2.72
N GLU A 214 -7.42 14.34 1.69
CA GLU A 214 -8.62 14.50 0.86
C GLU A 214 -8.95 13.21 0.11
N LEU A 215 -7.95 12.53 -0.45
CA LEU A 215 -8.14 11.25 -1.14
C LEU A 215 -8.70 10.19 -0.19
N GLN A 216 -8.18 10.10 1.04
CA GLN A 216 -8.67 9.14 2.03
C GLN A 216 -10.10 9.46 2.47
N GLU A 217 -10.38 10.72 2.82
CA GLU A 217 -11.70 11.15 3.26
C GLU A 217 -12.76 10.87 2.19
N THR A 218 -12.46 11.23 0.94
CA THR A 218 -13.40 11.02 -0.18
C THR A 218 -13.57 9.54 -0.53
N LEU A 219 -12.52 8.73 -0.44
CA LEU A 219 -12.62 7.27 -0.65
C LEU A 219 -13.49 6.62 0.42
N VAL A 220 -13.21 6.89 1.70
CA VAL A 220 -13.97 6.34 2.83
C VAL A 220 -15.42 6.84 2.79
N GLY A 221 -15.63 8.12 2.49
CA GLY A 221 -16.96 8.70 2.30
C GLY A 221 -17.76 7.98 1.22
N ALA A 222 -17.14 7.72 0.06
CA ALA A 222 -17.77 6.98 -1.02
C ALA A 222 -18.08 5.51 -0.63
N MET A 223 -17.16 4.83 0.07
CA MET A 223 -17.36 3.47 0.58
C MET A 223 -18.55 3.38 1.56
N LEU A 224 -18.66 4.34 2.48
CA LEU A 224 -19.75 4.40 3.45
C LEU A 224 -21.10 4.71 2.77
N ALA A 225 -21.11 5.59 1.76
CA ALA A 225 -22.31 5.86 0.98
C ALA A 225 -22.80 4.61 0.24
N ASP A 226 -21.89 3.86 -0.40
CA ASP A 226 -22.20 2.62 -1.11
C ASP A 226 -22.70 1.52 -0.15
N ALA A 227 -22.07 1.36 1.01
CA ALA A 227 -22.51 0.43 2.05
C ALA A 227 -23.93 0.73 2.54
N ARG A 228 -24.27 2.01 2.75
CA ARG A 228 -25.63 2.43 3.13
C ARG A 228 -26.65 2.13 2.02
N ALA A 229 -26.30 2.41 0.76
CA ALA A 229 -27.17 2.13 -0.38
C ALA A 229 -27.50 0.63 -0.48
N ARG A 230 -26.50 -0.26 -0.32
CA ARG A 230 -26.71 -1.72 -0.27
C ARG A 230 -27.60 -2.17 0.90
N GLY A 231 -27.45 -1.55 2.07
CA GLY A 231 -28.30 -1.83 3.23
C GLY A 231 -29.77 -1.46 2.99
N THR A 232 -30.04 -0.35 2.29
CA THR A 232 -31.41 0.08 1.96
C THR A 232 -32.08 -0.79 0.89
N SER A 233 -31.34 -1.29 -0.10
CA SER A 233 -31.89 -2.18 -1.14
C SER A 233 -32.24 -3.56 -0.58
N HIS A 234 -31.47 -4.06 0.39
CA HIS A 234 -31.76 -5.33 1.06
C HIS A 234 -32.97 -5.26 2.02
N ARG A 235 -33.30 -4.07 2.52
CA ARG A 235 -34.39 -3.85 3.50
C ARG A 235 -35.75 -3.54 2.88
N ARG A 236 -35.93 -3.64 1.56
CA ARG A 236 -37.24 -3.44 0.90
C ARG A 236 -37.94 -4.79 0.74
N PRO A 237 -38.90 -5.17 1.62
CA PRO A 237 -39.65 -6.40 1.44
C PRO A 237 -40.73 -6.14 0.39
N GLY A 238 -40.86 -7.03 -0.59
CA GLY A 238 -42.05 -7.10 -1.44
C GLY A 238 -43.26 -7.36 -0.55
N GLY A 239 -44.20 -6.42 -0.52
CA GLY A 239 -45.34 -6.51 0.40
C GLY A 239 -46.34 -5.38 0.23
N GLY A 240 -46.75 -5.11 -1.01
CA GLY A 240 -48.06 -4.48 -1.24
C GLY A 240 -49.08 -5.60 -1.42
N PRO A 241 -50.15 -5.69 -0.60
CA PRO A 241 -51.18 -6.70 -0.81
C PRO A 241 -51.90 -6.44 -2.15
N PRO A 242 -52.36 -7.49 -2.87
CA PRO A 242 -53.18 -7.28 -4.05
C PRO A 242 -54.48 -6.60 -3.64
N ALA A 243 -54.76 -5.44 -4.26
CA ALA A 243 -56.05 -4.78 -4.14
C ALA A 243 -57.14 -5.76 -4.58
N SER A 244 -57.93 -6.21 -3.61
CA SER A 244 -59.18 -6.92 -3.84
C SER A 244 -60.30 -5.93 -3.57
N GLY A 245 -61.11 -5.63 -4.59
CA GLY A 245 -62.25 -4.73 -4.53
C GLY A 245 -62.58 -4.16 -5.90
#